data_AF-A0A0C1PP30-F1
#
_entry.id   AF-A0A0C1PP30-F1
#
_cell.length_a   1.000
_cell.length_b   1.000
_cell.length_c   1.000
_cell.angle_alpha   90.00
_cell.angle_beta   90.00
_cell.angle_gamma   90.00
#
_symmetry.space_group_name_H-M   'P 1'
#
loop_
_entity.id
_entity.type
_entity.pdbx_description
1 polymer ?
#
loop_
_entity_poly.entity_id
_entity_poly.type
_entity_poly.pdbx_seq_one_letter_code
_entity_poly.pdbx_strand_id
1 'polypeptide(L)' 'MQCDQDDAILSFTTLLSPKYEQKANVNAIKLLIPFYADNKEIDQINLEEFMELFAIPDSLRDVCFTEIKDYVD' A
#
# COMPACT_ATOMS: atom_id res chain seq x y z
N MET A 1 15.14 -6.12 -25.47
CA MET A 1 13.78 -6.41 -25.02
C MET A 1 12.88 -5.46 -25.79
N GLN A 2 12.18 -5.98 -26.80
CA GLN A 2 11.37 -5.19 -27.73
C GLN A 2 9.92 -5.42 -27.32
N CYS A 3 9.35 -4.45 -26.60
CA CYS A 3 7.96 -4.47 -26.16
C CYS A 3 7.10 -4.30 -27.43
N ASP A 4 6.30 -5.31 -27.78
CA ASP A 4 5.48 -5.29 -28.99
C ASP A 4 4.04 -4.84 -28.68
N GLN A 5 3.23 -4.71 -29.73
CA GLN A 5 1.85 -4.20 -29.62
C GLN A 5 0.95 -5.13 -28.80
N ASP A 6 1.26 -6.41 -28.77
CA ASP A 6 0.49 -7.42 -28.05
C ASP A 6 0.78 -7.34 -26.54
N ASP A 7 2.04 -7.08 -26.15
CA ASP A 7 2.42 -6.77 -24.76
C ASP A 7 1.68 -5.53 -24.23
N ALA A 8 1.51 -4.50 -25.06
CA ALA A 8 0.77 -3.30 -24.68
C ALA A 8 -0.72 -3.60 -24.43
N ILE A 9 -1.36 -4.38 -25.31
CA ILE A 9 -2.78 -4.74 -25.18
C ILE A 9 -3.02 -5.54 -23.90
N LEU A 10 -2.16 -6.52 -23.58
CA LEU A 10 -2.28 -7.34 -22.37
C LEU A 10 -2.16 -6.50 -21.08
N SER A 11 -1.27 -5.50 -21.08
CA SER A 11 -1.11 -4.52 -20.00
C SER A 11 -2.41 -3.73 -19.77
N PHE A 12 -3.06 -3.27 -20.85
CA PHE A 12 -4.31 -2.49 -20.75
C PHE A 12 -5.55 -3.36 -20.43
N THR A 13 -5.59 -4.62 -20.84
CA THR A 13 -6.78 -5.47 -20.67
C THR A 13 -6.79 -6.31 -19.40
N THR A 14 -5.63 -6.65 -18.83
CA THR A 14 -5.58 -7.82 -17.92
C THR A 14 -4.91 -7.56 -16.56
N LEU A 15 -3.97 -6.62 -16.44
CA LEU A 15 -3.09 -6.57 -15.26
C LEU A 15 -3.06 -5.23 -14.50
N LEU A 16 -3.55 -4.13 -15.10
CA LEU A 16 -3.47 -2.78 -14.53
C LEU A 16 -4.83 -2.10 -14.43
N SER A 17 -5.91 -2.84 -14.15
CA SER A 17 -7.14 -2.14 -13.81
C SER A 17 -6.92 -1.43 -12.46
N PRO A 18 -7.07 -0.09 -12.39
CA PRO A 18 -6.71 0.70 -11.21
C PRO A 18 -7.40 0.23 -9.92
N LYS A 19 -8.54 -0.46 -10.06
CA LYS A 19 -9.27 -1.07 -8.94
C LYS A 19 -8.50 -2.22 -8.29
N TYR A 20 -7.85 -3.07 -9.07
CA TYR A 20 -7.04 -4.17 -8.52
C TYR A 20 -5.74 -3.66 -7.94
N GLU A 21 -5.12 -2.67 -8.57
CA GLU A 21 -3.92 -2.00 -8.06
C GLU A 21 -4.20 -1.33 -6.71
N GLN A 22 -5.27 -0.53 -6.62
CA GLN A 22 -5.68 0.10 -5.37
C GLN A 22 -5.97 -0.94 -4.28
N LYS A 23 -6.70 -2.02 -4.61
CA LYS A 23 -7.00 -3.09 -3.66
C LYS A 23 -5.75 -3.84 -3.19
N ALA A 24 -4.78 -4.05 -4.09
CA ALA A 24 -3.50 -4.65 -3.75
C ALA A 24 -2.71 -3.75 -2.79
N ASN A 25 -2.64 -2.45 -3.06
CA ASN A 25 -1.96 -1.49 -2.20
C ASN A 25 -2.58 -1.43 -0.79
N VAL A 26 -3.90 -1.37 -0.70
CA VAL A 26 -4.62 -1.40 0.59
C VAL A 26 -4.31 -2.70 1.36
N ASN A 27 -4.38 -3.84 0.69
CA ASN A 27 -4.07 -5.13 1.32
C ASN A 27 -2.61 -5.22 1.76
N ALA A 28 -1.67 -4.67 0.99
CA ALA A 28 -0.27 -4.62 1.36
C ALA A 28 -0.08 -3.79 2.64
N ILE A 29 -0.67 -2.60 2.72
CA ILE A 29 -0.62 -1.74 3.91
C ILE A 29 -1.17 -2.48 5.14
N LYS A 30 -2.33 -3.15 5.01
CA LYS A 30 -2.92 -3.98 6.09
C LYS A 30 -1.99 -5.06 6.62
N LEU A 31 -1.18 -5.67 5.76
CA LEU A 31 -0.23 -6.71 6.15
C LEU A 31 1.00 -6.13 6.85
N LEU A 32 1.40 -4.90 6.51
CA LEU A 32 2.57 -4.23 7.08
C LEU A 32 2.29 -3.62 8.46
N ILE A 33 1.05 -3.18 8.73
CA ILE A 33 0.68 -2.53 9.99
C ILE A 33 0.99 -3.40 11.23
N PRO A 34 0.59 -4.69 11.29
CA PRO A 34 0.92 -5.54 12.44
C PRO A 34 2.43 -5.71 12.64
N PHE A 35 3.20 -5.81 11.54
CA PHE A 35 4.65 -5.94 11.62
C PHE A 35 5.31 -4.67 12.19
N TYR A 36 4.78 -3.50 11.84
CA TYR A 36 5.22 -2.23 12.40
C TYR A 36 4.82 -2.05 13.87
N ALA A 37 3.62 -2.52 14.24
CA ALA A 37 3.06 -2.37 15.57
C ALA A 37 3.57 -3.42 16.58
N ASP A 38 4.15 -4.53 16.14
CA ASP A 38 4.57 -5.67 17.00
C ASP A 38 5.44 -5.28 18.20
N ASN A 39 6.24 -4.21 18.07
CA ASN A 39 7.16 -3.73 19.12
C ASN A 39 6.85 -2.30 19.58
N LYS A 40 5.64 -1.81 19.32
CA LYS A 40 5.22 -0.44 19.62
C LYS A 40 3.92 -0.44 20.42
N GLU A 41 3.86 0.41 21.43
CA GLU A 41 2.58 0.78 22.03
C GLU A 41 1.76 1.60 21.04
N ILE A 42 0.43 1.59 21.19
CA ILE A 42 -0.50 2.35 20.33
C ILE A 42 -0.07 3.82 20.19
N ASP A 43 0.31 4.46 21.30
CA ASP A 43 0.74 5.86 21.33
C ASP A 43 2.07 6.13 20.62
N GLN A 44 2.83 5.07 20.30
CA GLN A 44 4.10 5.14 19.58
C GLN A 44 3.96 4.90 18.08
N ILE A 45 2.75 4.61 17.61
CA ILE A 45 2.45 4.42 16.19
C ILE A 45 2.44 5.79 15.51
N ASN A 46 3.47 6.04 14.72
CA ASN A 46 3.60 7.25 13.91
C ASN A 46 3.42 6.93 12.42
N LEU A 47 2.55 7.67 11.75
CA LEU A 47 2.23 7.52 10.33
C LEU A 47 3.44 7.81 9.42
N GLU A 48 4.21 8.86 9.70
CA GLU A 48 5.38 9.24 8.91
C GLU A 48 6.45 8.16 9.01
N GLU A 49 6.74 7.70 10.23
CA GLU A 49 7.72 6.63 10.43
C GLU A 49 7.30 5.33 9.73
N PHE A 50 6.01 5.00 9.73
CA PHE A 50 5.48 3.84 9.01
C PHE A 50 5.70 4.00 7.49
N MET A 51 5.33 5.15 6.93
CA MET A 51 5.47 5.40 5.50
C MET A 51 6.94 5.45 5.06
N GLU A 52 7.82 6.07 5.86
CA GLU A 52 9.26 6.09 5.60
C GLU A 52 9.88 4.69 5.69
N LEU A 53 9.50 3.90 6.70
CA LEU A 53 10.04 2.54 6.91
C LEU A 53 9.77 1.61 5.73
N PHE A 54 8.58 1.72 5.11
CA PHE A 54 8.19 0.88 3.97
C PHE A 54 8.27 1.60 2.62
N ALA A 55 8.87 2.80 2.59
CA ALA A 55 8.99 3.64 1.39
C ALA A 55 7.65 3.83 0.65
N ILE A 56 6.58 4.06 1.41
CA ILE A 56 5.23 4.25 0.89
C ILE A 56 5.11 5.64 0.27
N PRO A 57 4.62 5.78 -0.97
CA PRO A 57 4.44 7.07 -1.61
C PRO A 57 3.35 7.90 -0.91
N ASP A 58 3.51 9.22 -0.91
CA ASP A 58 2.56 10.17 -0.33
C ASP A 58 1.14 10.07 -0.90
N SER A 59 0.98 9.56 -2.12
CA SER A 59 -0.32 9.30 -2.73
C SER A 59 -1.17 8.27 -1.97
N LEU A 60 -0.55 7.44 -1.11
CA LEU A 60 -1.21 6.45 -0.27
C LEU A 60 -1.30 6.88 1.20
N ARG A 61 -0.94 8.12 1.53
CA ARG A 61 -0.98 8.67 2.89
C ARG A 61 -2.35 8.52 3.54
N ASP A 62 -3.40 8.89 2.81
CA ASP A 62 -4.78 8.81 3.31
C ASP A 62 -5.18 7.37 3.63
N VAL A 63 -4.76 6.42 2.77
CA VAL A 63 -4.99 4.99 2.98
C VAL A 63 -4.25 4.51 4.22
N CYS A 64 -2.98 4.87 4.37
CA CYS A 64 -2.19 4.49 5.55
C CYS A 64 -2.81 5.05 6.84
N PHE A 65 -3.27 6.30 6.82
CA PHE A 65 -3.92 6.91 7.98
C PHE A 65 -5.21 6.17 8.36
N THR A 66 -6.09 5.87 7.39
CA THR A 66 -7.32 5.11 7.65
C THR A 66 -7.02 3.73 8.21
N GLU A 67 -6.11 2.98 7.57
CA GLU A 67 -5.85 1.60 7.95
C GLU A 67 -5.11 1.49 9.29
N ILE A 68 -4.21 2.42 9.61
CA ILE A 68 -3.57 2.50 10.94
C ILE A 68 -4.60 2.84 12.00
N LYS A 69 -5.49 3.81 11.72
CA LYS A 69 -6.54 4.19 12.67
C LYS A 69 -7.48 3.00 12.95
N ASP A 70 -7.92 2.31 11.89
CA ASP A 70 -8.79 1.13 12.00
C ASP A 70 -8.12 -0.04 12.74
N TYR A 71 -6.78 -0.09 12.78
CA TYR A 71 -6.02 -1.09 13.56
C TYR A 71 -5.92 -0.74 15.05
N VAL A 72 -5.95 0.54 15.37
CA VAL A 72 -5.77 1.08 16.73
C VAL A 72 -7.10 1.22 17.49
N ASP A 73 -8.19 1.54 16.79
CA ASP A 73 -9.56 1.64 17.32
C ASP A 73 -10.15 0.26 17.70
#